data_AF-A0A2A5B545-F1
#
_entry.id   AF-A0A2A5B545-F1
#
_cell.length_a   1.000
_cell.length_b   1.000
_cell.length_c   1.000
_cell.angle_alpha   90.00
_cell.angle_beta   90.00
_cell.angle_gamma   90.00
#
_symmetry.space_group_name_H-M   'P 1'
#
loop_
_entity.id
_entity.type
_entity.pdbx_description
1 polymer ?
#
loop_
_entity_poly.entity_id
_entity_poly.type
_entity_poly.pdbx_seq_one_letter_code
_entity_poly.pdbx_strand_id
1 'polypeptide(L)'
;MSDGLASVYNNFSGLSSLKLQARVDPSEAAKEVAQQFESIFVGMMMKAMRDATPKDGLFNSDQMEAYQEMFDQQLALDMSASGGLGLGRIIEQQIAMASKLN
;
A
#
# COMPACT_ATOMS: atom_id res chain seq x y z
N MET A 1 18.06 -3.63 14.01
CA MET A 1 16.69 -3.88 14.52
C MET A 1 15.76 -3.74 13.33
N SER A 2 14.98 -4.77 13.03
CA SER A 2 14.53 -5.16 11.68
C SER A 2 13.00 -5.21 11.56
N ASP A 3 12.32 -4.10 11.85
CA ASP A 3 10.85 -4.08 11.95
C ASP A 3 10.10 -3.83 10.63
N GLY A 4 10.81 -3.61 9.52
CA GLY A 4 10.20 -3.56 8.18
C GLY A 4 9.58 -4.89 7.72
N LEU A 5 9.97 -6.01 8.34
CA LEU A 5 9.39 -7.33 8.06
C LEU A 5 8.07 -7.57 8.81
N ALA A 6 7.82 -6.92 9.95
CA ALA A 6 6.65 -7.17 10.79
C ALA A 6 5.33 -6.70 10.16
N SER A 7 5.36 -5.68 9.29
CA SER A 7 4.20 -5.25 8.50
C SER A 7 3.80 -6.28 7.43
N VAL A 8 4.79 -6.94 6.82
CA VAL A 8 4.56 -8.04 5.87
C VAL A 8 3.96 -9.28 6.56
N TYR A 9 4.28 -9.51 7.85
CA TYR A 9 3.69 -10.61 8.62
C TYR A 9 2.18 -10.44 8.90
N ASN A 10 1.67 -9.21 8.98
CA ASN A 10 0.23 -8.95 9.11
C ASN A 10 -0.54 -9.14 7.79
N ASN A 11 0.16 -9.21 6.65
CA ASN A 11 -0.44 -9.38 5.32
C ASN A 11 -0.83 -10.84 5.02
N PHE A 12 -0.16 -11.84 5.61
CA PHE A 12 -0.50 -13.24 5.34
C PHE A 12 -1.89 -13.63 5.87
N SER A 13 -2.26 -13.08 7.03
CA SER A 13 -3.60 -13.17 7.61
C SER A 13 -4.63 -12.47 6.73
N GLY A 14 -4.31 -11.24 6.28
CA GLY A 14 -5.15 -10.45 5.37
C GLY A 14 -5.42 -11.16 4.04
N LEU A 15 -4.42 -11.84 3.48
CA LEU A 15 -4.56 -12.60 2.23
C LEU A 15 -5.51 -13.79 2.37
N SER A 16 -5.49 -14.47 3.52
CA SER A 16 -6.40 -15.59 3.78
C SER A 16 -7.86 -15.13 3.96
N SER A 17 -8.07 -14.02 4.66
CA SER A 17 -9.39 -13.36 4.80
C SER A 17 -9.90 -12.89 3.45
N LEU A 18 -9.05 -12.24 2.67
CA LEU A 18 -9.37 -11.78 1.32
C LEU A 18 -9.77 -12.93 0.39
N LYS A 19 -9.06 -14.06 0.45
CA LYS A 19 -9.39 -15.26 -0.33
C LYS A 19 -10.75 -15.84 0.05
N LEU A 20 -11.14 -15.74 1.32
CA LEU A 20 -12.47 -16.13 1.77
C LEU A 20 -13.53 -15.13 1.28
N GLN A 21 -13.26 -13.83 1.41
CA GLN A 21 -14.10 -12.74 0.94
C GLN A 21 -14.39 -12.86 -0.56
N ALA A 22 -13.36 -13.14 -1.37
CA ALA A 22 -13.49 -13.30 -2.82
C ALA A 22 -14.38 -14.48 -3.25
N ARG A 23 -14.63 -15.46 -2.36
CA ARG A 23 -15.57 -16.56 -2.62
C ARG A 23 -17.01 -16.20 -2.29
N VAL A 24 -17.22 -15.20 -1.44
CA VAL A 24 -18.53 -14.74 -0.96
C VAL A 24 -18.99 -13.54 -1.79
N ASP A 25 -18.12 -12.55 -1.96
CA ASP A 25 -18.33 -11.35 -2.76
C ASP A 25 -17.03 -10.97 -3.50
N PRO A 26 -16.87 -11.40 -4.76
CA PRO A 26 -15.70 -11.06 -5.57
C PRO A 26 -15.52 -9.56 -5.81
N SER A 27 -16.61 -8.77 -5.78
CA SER A 27 -16.57 -7.34 -6.09
C SER A 27 -16.00 -6.55 -4.91
N GLU A 28 -16.52 -6.78 -3.71
CA GLU A 28 -15.99 -6.12 -2.51
C GLU A 28 -14.55 -6.57 -2.20
N ALA A 29 -14.21 -7.85 -2.46
CA ALA A 29 -12.84 -8.32 -2.35
C ALA A 29 -11.89 -7.62 -3.34
N ALA A 30 -12.31 -7.42 -4.59
CA ALA A 30 -11.51 -6.71 -5.59
C ALA A 30 -11.26 -5.24 -5.20
N LYS A 31 -12.26 -4.58 -4.62
CA LYS A 31 -12.16 -3.21 -4.10
C LYS A 31 -11.20 -3.11 -2.92
N GLU A 32 -11.25 -4.05 -1.99
CA GLU A 32 -10.33 -4.08 -0.84
C GLU A 32 -8.87 -4.30 -1.29
N VAL A 33 -8.64 -5.19 -2.27
CA VAL A 33 -7.31 -5.39 -2.87
C VAL A 33 -6.82 -4.14 -3.57
N ALA A 34 -7.68 -3.50 -4.34
CA ALA A 34 -7.38 -2.29 -5.07
C ALA A 34 -6.92 -1.16 -4.12
N GLN A 35 -7.61 -0.96 -3.00
CA GLN A 35 -7.25 0.01 -1.97
C GLN A 35 -5.90 -0.33 -1.31
N GLN A 36 -5.70 -1.59 -0.94
CA GLN A 36 -4.43 -2.03 -0.33
C GLN A 36 -3.25 -1.86 -1.29
N PHE A 37 -3.44 -2.17 -2.57
CA PHE A 37 -2.41 -1.97 -3.58
C PHE A 37 -2.08 -0.47 -3.76
N GLU A 38 -3.09 0.40 -3.82
CA GLU A 38 -2.88 1.84 -3.95
C GLU A 38 -2.07 2.40 -2.78
N SER A 39 -2.31 1.94 -1.55
CA SER A 39 -1.50 2.31 -0.38
C SER A 39 -0.03 1.94 -0.54
N ILE A 40 0.26 0.72 -1.03
CA ILE A 40 1.64 0.26 -1.26
C ILE A 40 2.28 1.11 -2.36
N PHE A 41 1.56 1.38 -3.44
CA PHE A 41 2.06 2.18 -4.54
C PHE A 41 2.37 3.63 -4.14
N VAL A 42 1.48 4.27 -3.38
CA VAL A 42 1.72 5.62 -2.83
C VAL A 42 2.95 5.61 -1.92
N GLY A 43 3.11 4.59 -1.08
CA GLY A 43 4.32 4.41 -0.27
C GLY A 43 5.59 4.28 -1.11
N MET A 44 5.56 3.51 -2.19
CA MET A 44 6.69 3.37 -3.13
C MET A 44 7.02 4.69 -3.84
N MET A 45 6.00 5.44 -4.26
CA MET A 45 6.18 6.76 -4.90
C MET A 45 6.81 7.75 -3.93
N MET A 46 6.30 7.82 -2.71
CA MET A 46 6.81 8.67 -1.63
C MET A 46 8.26 8.31 -1.27
N LYS A 47 8.62 7.02 -1.29
CA LYS A 47 10.02 6.56 -1.13
C LYS A 47 10.89 7.01 -2.31
N ALA A 48 10.46 6.77 -3.55
CA ALA A 48 11.20 7.16 -4.75
C ALA A 48 11.45 8.68 -4.86
N MET A 49 10.46 9.51 -4.48
CA MET A 49 10.62 10.97 -4.44
C MET A 49 11.70 11.41 -3.42
N ARG A 50 11.79 10.72 -2.29
CA ARG A 50 12.82 10.96 -1.27
C ARG A 50 14.19 10.50 -1.72
N ASP A 51 14.30 9.32 -2.32
CA ASP A 51 15.56 8.81 -2.85
C ASP A 51 16.12 9.74 -3.95
N ALA A 52 15.24 10.41 -4.71
CA ALA A 52 15.60 11.40 -5.72
C ALA A 52 15.95 12.79 -5.14
N THR A 53 15.69 13.04 -3.85
CA THR A 53 16.02 14.30 -3.18
C THR A 53 17.41 14.18 -2.56
N PRO A 54 18.38 15.07 -2.91
CA PRO A 54 19.71 15.03 -2.31
C PRO A 54 19.64 15.10 -0.79
N LYS A 55 20.15 14.07 -0.10
CA LYS A 55 20.25 14.02 1.37
C LYS A 55 21.44 14.88 1.84
N ASP A 56 21.41 16.19 1.58
CA ASP A 56 22.45 17.11 2.03
C ASP A 56 22.15 17.63 3.45
N GLY A 57 22.99 17.28 4.43
CA GLY A 57 23.08 17.98 5.71
C GLY A 57 22.96 17.14 6.99
N LEU A 58 23.28 17.79 8.12
CA LEU A 58 23.33 17.29 9.51
C LEU A 58 22.09 16.50 10.02
N PHE A 59 21.02 16.42 9.23
CA PHE A 59 19.75 15.76 9.58
C PHE A 59 19.65 14.31 9.09
N ASN A 60 20.69 13.77 8.44
CA ASN A 60 20.71 12.42 7.91
C ASN A 60 21.12 11.38 8.98
N SER A 61 20.32 11.24 10.04
CA SER A 61 20.50 10.20 11.05
C SER A 61 19.53 9.04 10.82
N ASP A 62 19.99 7.80 11.02
CA ASP A 62 19.18 6.58 10.89
C ASP A 62 17.88 6.63 11.72
N GLN A 63 17.93 7.33 12.86
CA GLN A 63 16.77 7.54 13.74
C GLN A 63 15.68 8.42 13.10
N MET A 64 16.09 9.45 12.36
CA MET A 64 15.19 10.36 11.65
C MET A 64 14.58 9.69 10.43
N GLU A 65 15.36 8.88 9.72
CA GLU A 65 14.89 8.05 8.60
C GLU A 65 13.80 7.07 9.05
N ALA A 66 14.01 6.37 10.17
CA ALA A 66 13.00 5.46 10.72
C ALA A 66 11.70 6.17 11.11
N TYR A 67 11.78 7.34 11.77
CA TYR A 67 10.59 8.12 12.11
C TYR A 67 9.84 8.59 10.85
N GLN A 68 10.59 9.01 9.84
CA GLN A 68 10.02 9.47 8.58
C GLN A 68 9.34 8.33 7.83
N GLU A 69 9.95 7.14 7.76
CA GLU A 69 9.32 5.96 7.17
C GLU A 69 7.99 5.60 7.86
N MET A 70 7.91 5.68 9.18
CA MET A 70 6.65 5.46 9.90
C MET A 70 5.59 6.52 9.58
N PHE A 71 5.99 7.79 9.52
CA PHE A 71 5.11 8.88 9.13
C PHE A 71 4.55 8.69 7.72
N ASP A 72 5.39 8.25 6.79
CA ASP A 72 5.01 8.02 5.39
C ASP A 72 4.06 6.85 5.22
N GLN A 73 4.22 5.80 6.02
CA GLN A 73 3.28 4.68 6.05
C GLN A 73 1.89 5.14 6.47
N GLN A 74 1.79 5.91 7.55
CA GLN A 74 0.50 6.44 7.99
C GLN A 74 -0.11 7.38 6.94
N LEU A 75 0.71 8.26 6.36
CA LEU A 75 0.27 9.17 5.31
C LEU A 75 -0.24 8.40 4.07
N ALA A 76 0.45 7.34 3.65
CA ALA A 76 0.02 6.51 2.53
C ALA A 76 -1.31 5.79 2.81
N LEU A 77 -1.52 5.31 4.04
CA LEU A 77 -2.79 4.72 4.47
C LEU A 77 -3.94 5.74 4.43
N ASP A 78 -3.72 6.93 5.00
CA ASP A 78 -4.74 7.99 5.04
C ASP A 78 -5.08 8.54 3.64
N MET A 79 -4.07 8.67 2.78
CA MET A 79 -4.24 9.09 1.39
C MET A 79 -5.04 8.05 0.60
N SER A 80 -4.71 6.76 0.73
CA SER A 80 -5.43 5.68 0.05
C SER A 80 -6.89 5.58 0.51
N ALA A 81 -7.13 5.68 1.83
CA ALA A 81 -8.49 5.66 2.38
C ALA A 81 -9.35 6.83 1.89
N SER A 82 -8.75 7.99 1.62
CA SER A 82 -9.45 9.18 1.12
C SER A 82 -9.67 9.20 -0.41
N GLY A 83 -9.32 8.12 -1.12
CA GLY A 83 -9.44 8.00 -2.57
C GLY A 83 -8.18 8.32 -3.37
N GLY A 84 -7.05 8.53 -2.69
CA GLY A 84 -5.69 8.48 -3.23
C GLY A 84 -5.48 9.23 -4.55
N LEU A 85 -4.83 8.53 -5.48
CA LEU A 85 -4.59 8.94 -6.86
C LEU A 85 -5.69 8.41 -7.81
N GLY A 86 -6.65 7.65 -7.29
CA GLY A 86 -7.67 6.96 -8.07
C GLY A 86 -7.19 5.67 -8.73
N LEU A 87 -5.98 5.20 -8.41
CA LEU A 87 -5.41 3.98 -8.97
C LEU A 87 -6.15 2.73 -8.50
N GLY A 88 -6.68 2.74 -7.28
CA GLY A 88 -7.51 1.65 -6.77
C GLY A 88 -8.69 1.36 -7.70
N ARG A 89 -9.40 2.39 -8.18
CA ARG A 89 -10.54 2.18 -9.10
C ARG A 89 -10.13 1.58 -10.43
N ILE A 90 -8.96 1.95 -10.96
CA ILE A 90 -8.45 1.38 -12.21
C ILE A 90 -8.11 -0.10 -12.00
N ILE A 91 -7.50 -0.45 -10.88
CA ILE A 91 -7.15 -1.83 -10.55
C ILE A 91 -8.40 -2.67 -10.30
N GLU A 92 -9.39 -2.13 -9.59
CA GLU A 92 -10.71 -2.76 -9.42
C GLU A 92 -11.35 -3.07 -10.78
N GLN A 93 -11.35 -2.11 -11.71
CA GLN A 93 -11.85 -2.31 -13.08
C GLN A 93 -11.06 -3.40 -13.83
N GLN A 94 -9.74 -3.44 -13.67
CA GLN A 94 -8.90 -4.45 -14.32
C GLN A 94 -9.13 -5.84 -13.73
N ILE A 95 -9.26 -5.97 -12.41
CA ILE A 95 -9.59 -7.23 -11.73
C ILE A 95 -10.98 -7.71 -12.16
N ALA A 96 -11.96 -6.80 -12.22
CA ALA A 96 -13.32 -7.10 -12.66
C ALA A 96 -13.40 -7.50 -14.15
N MET A 97 -12.56 -6.91 -15.02
CA MET A 97 -12.46 -7.34 -16.41
C MET A 97 -11.79 -8.72 -16.53
N ALA A 98 -10.72 -8.97 -15.78
CA ALA A 98 -10.01 -10.26 -15.78
C ALA A 98 -10.87 -11.40 -15.22
N SER A 99 -11.71 -11.15 -14.21
CA SER A 99 -12.62 -12.17 -13.66
C SER A 99 -13.77 -12.53 -14.59
N LYS A 100 -14.17 -11.65 -15.51
CA LYS A 100 -15.25 -11.85 -16.49
C LYS A 100 -14.82 -12.63 -17.75
N LEU A 101 -13.51 -12.85 -17.92
CA LEU A 101 -12.92 -13.54 -19.08
C LEU A 101 -12.71 -15.06 -18.84
N ASN A 102 -13.08 -15.57 -17.66
CA ASN A 102 -13.07 -16.99 -17.29
C ASN A 102 -14.50 -17.48 -17.03
#